data_AF-J7LA59-F1
#
_entry.id   AF-J7LA59-F1
#
_cell.length_a   1.000
_cell.length_b   1.000
_cell.length_c   1.000
_cell.angle_alpha   90.00
_cell.angle_beta   90.00
_cell.angle_gamma   90.00
#
_symmetry.space_group_name_H-M   'P 1'
#
loop_
_entity.id
_entity.type
_entity.pdbx_description
1 polymer ?
#
loop_
_entity_poly.entity_id
_entity_poly.type
_entity_poly.pdbx_seq_one_letter_code
_entity_poly.pdbx_strand_id
1 'polypeptide(L)'
;MSAPHRVDPGVRAVLSAPRGERFTRHRQSALAQMADDPRVRYRQEHGELPHWMKVASRRHDQREARPIPPPCPAPDDVPPTGPSSPPTRLGHHRRPRCPGWRILAYGLAVGAGALAHHVSTLLL
;
A
#
# COMPACT_ATOMS: atom_id res chain seq x y z
N MET A 1 -56.48 9.39 -12.80
CA MET A 1 -56.43 7.95 -12.47
C MET A 1 -55.01 7.48 -12.78
N SER A 2 -54.16 7.31 -11.75
CA SER A 2 -52.75 6.94 -11.95
C SER A 2 -52.62 5.42 -12.05
N ALA A 3 -51.97 4.93 -13.12
CA ALA A 3 -51.73 3.51 -13.32
C ALA A 3 -50.79 2.96 -12.24
N PRO A 4 -51.00 1.72 -11.75
CA PRO A 4 -50.10 1.12 -10.77
C PRO A 4 -48.72 0.92 -11.41
N HIS A 5 -47.70 1.58 -10.86
CA HIS A 5 -46.32 1.37 -11.28
C HIS A 5 -45.94 -0.10 -11.08
N ARG A 6 -45.68 -0.78 -12.19
CA ARG A 6 -45.20 -2.16 -12.19
C ARG A 6 -43.76 -2.15 -11.68
N VAL A 7 -43.58 -2.47 -10.41
CA VAL A 7 -42.25 -2.59 -9.81
C VAL A 7 -41.56 -3.82 -10.40
N ASP A 8 -40.31 -3.64 -10.82
CA ASP A 8 -39.48 -4.72 -11.35
C ASP A 8 -39.37 -5.89 -10.35
N PRO A 9 -39.54 -7.15 -10.79
CA PRO A 9 -39.53 -8.30 -9.91
C PRO A 9 -38.21 -8.46 -9.13
N GLY A 10 -37.08 -8.03 -9.70
CA GLY A 10 -35.78 -8.01 -9.01
C GLY A 10 -35.72 -6.98 -7.89
N VAL A 11 -36.27 -5.79 -8.11
CA VAL A 11 -36.39 -4.76 -7.06
C VAL A 11 -37.31 -5.25 -5.94
N ARG A 12 -38.41 -5.91 -6.28
CA ARG A 12 -39.32 -6.50 -5.29
C ARG A 12 -38.63 -7.57 -4.45
N ALA A 13 -37.84 -8.46 -5.07
CA ALA A 13 -37.09 -9.50 -4.37
C ALA A 13 -36.05 -8.93 -3.39
N VAL A 14 -35.32 -7.88 -3.79
CA VAL A 14 -34.35 -7.18 -2.93
C VAL A 14 -35.07 -6.51 -1.75
N LEU A 15 -36.21 -5.87 -2.00
CA LEU A 15 -36.98 -5.18 -0.96
C LEU A 15 -37.73 -6.14 -0.02
N SER A 16 -38.04 -7.36 -0.46
CA SER A 16 -38.67 -8.39 0.39
C SER A 16 -37.66 -9.19 1.22
N ALA A 17 -36.38 -9.20 0.87
CA ALA A 17 -35.37 -9.93 1.63
C ALA A 17 -35.12 -9.29 3.03
N PRO A 18 -34.73 -10.10 4.05
CA PRO A 18 -34.38 -9.60 5.37
C PRO A 18 -33.29 -8.52 5.32
N ARG A 19 -33.36 -7.54 6.24
CA ARG A 19 -32.31 -6.51 6.37
C ARG A 19 -30.97 -7.19 6.63
N GLY A 20 -30.00 -6.95 5.75
CA GLY A 20 -28.66 -7.58 5.78
C GLY A 20 -28.39 -8.52 4.61
N GLU A 21 -29.43 -9.14 4.04
CA GLU A 21 -29.27 -10.12 2.94
C GLU A 21 -29.41 -9.50 1.54
N ARG A 22 -29.98 -8.30 1.45
CA ARG A 22 -30.38 -7.61 0.21
C ARG A 22 -29.25 -7.40 -0.80
N PHE A 23 -27.99 -7.45 -0.37
CA PHE A 23 -26.82 -7.14 -1.20
C PHE A 23 -25.67 -8.16 -1.06
N THR A 24 -25.92 -9.35 -0.50
CA THR A 24 -24.88 -10.37 -0.29
C THR A 24 -24.24 -10.80 -1.61
N ARG A 25 -25.05 -10.99 -2.65
CA ARG A 25 -24.58 -11.36 -4.01
C ARG A 25 -23.71 -10.28 -4.65
N HIS A 26 -24.09 -9.01 -4.48
CA HIS A 26 -23.30 -7.90 -4.99
C HIS A 26 -21.97 -7.76 -4.24
N ARG A 27 -21.98 -7.95 -2.92
CA ARG A 27 -20.77 -7.99 -2.09
C ARG A 27 -19.82 -9.11 -2.52
N GLN A 28 -20.34 -10.31 -2.80
CA GLN A 28 -19.51 -11.42 -3.28
C GLN A 28 -18.91 -11.13 -4.66
N SER A 29 -19.68 -10.54 -5.58
CA SER A 29 -19.15 -10.15 -6.90
C SER A 29 -18.09 -9.06 -6.80
N ALA A 30 -18.28 -8.05 -5.95
CA ALA A 30 -17.29 -7.00 -5.72
C ALA A 30 -15.99 -7.57 -5.11
N LEU A 31 -16.11 -8.51 -4.16
CA LEU A 31 -14.94 -9.19 -3.60
C LEU A 31 -14.24 -10.09 -4.62
N ALA A 32 -14.97 -10.73 -5.53
CA ALA A 32 -14.41 -11.51 -6.62
C ALA A 32 -13.67 -10.62 -7.64
N GLN A 33 -14.21 -9.44 -7.96
CA GLN A 33 -13.51 -8.45 -8.79
C GLN A 33 -12.22 -7.92 -8.13
N MET A 34 -12.20 -7.85 -6.80
CA MET A 34 -11.02 -7.45 -6.04
C MET A 34 -10.13 -8.64 -5.62
N ALA A 35 -10.37 -9.86 -6.12
CA ALA A 35 -9.59 -11.04 -5.72
C ALA A 35 -8.11 -10.91 -6.08
N ASP A 36 -7.78 -10.13 -7.11
CA ASP A 36 -6.41 -9.83 -7.52
C ASP A 36 -5.74 -8.75 -6.68
N ASP A 37 -6.47 -8.05 -5.80
CA ASP A 37 -5.87 -7.13 -4.85
C ASP A 37 -5.11 -7.95 -3.79
N PRO A 38 -3.77 -7.81 -3.68
CA PRO A 38 -2.97 -8.57 -2.72
C PRO A 38 -3.42 -8.38 -1.27
N ARG A 39 -4.09 -7.26 -0.95
CA ARG A 39 -4.65 -6.99 0.38
C ARG A 39 -5.91 -7.80 0.65
N VAL A 40 -6.78 -7.92 -0.35
CA VAL A 40 -8.02 -8.69 -0.24
C VAL A 40 -7.68 -10.18 -0.18
N ARG A 41 -6.76 -10.63 -1.04
CA ARG A 41 -6.25 -11.99 -1.02
C ARG A 41 -5.61 -12.34 0.34
N TYR A 42 -4.72 -11.50 0.85
CA TYR A 42 -4.12 -11.71 2.17
C TYR A 42 -5.18 -11.80 3.28
N ARG A 43 -6.19 -10.91 3.26
CA ARG A 43 -7.28 -10.91 4.26
C ARG A 43 -8.13 -12.18 4.19
N GLN A 44 -8.37 -12.72 3.00
CA GLN A 44 -9.11 -13.97 2.83
C GLN A 44 -8.31 -15.18 3.34
N GLU A 45 -7.00 -15.21 3.08
CA GLU A 45 -6.13 -16.32 3.47
C GLU A 45 -5.74 -16.28 4.97
N HIS A 46 -5.53 -15.09 5.55
CA HIS A 46 -4.90 -14.91 6.87
C HIS A 46 -5.74 -14.12 7.88
N GLY A 47 -6.88 -13.57 7.46
CA GLY A 47 -7.75 -12.77 8.33
C GLY A 47 -7.23 -11.35 8.53
N GLU A 48 -6.70 -11.04 9.72
CA GLU A 48 -6.31 -9.67 10.03
C GLU A 48 -5.08 -9.19 9.23
N LEU A 49 -5.19 -7.97 8.68
CA LEU A 49 -4.07 -7.35 7.96
C LEU A 49 -2.94 -6.97 8.94
N PRO A 50 -1.68 -7.27 8.61
CA PRO A 50 -0.53 -6.83 9.36
C PRO A 50 -0.51 -5.31 9.52
N HIS A 51 -0.02 -4.84 10.66
CA HIS A 51 0.01 -3.42 10.99
C HIS A 51 0.68 -2.55 9.91
N TRP A 52 1.77 -3.04 9.30
CA TRP A 52 2.48 -2.33 8.25
C TRP A 52 1.62 -2.11 6.99
N MET A 53 0.74 -3.05 6.62
CA MET A 53 -0.19 -2.89 5.49
C MET A 53 -1.29 -1.86 5.81
N LYS A 54 -1.77 -1.81 7.06
CA LYS A 54 -2.73 -0.80 7.52
C LYS A 54 -2.14 0.61 7.41
N VAL A 55 -0.89 0.79 7.84
CA VAL A 55 -0.16 2.07 7.73
C VAL A 55 0.08 2.47 6.27
N ALA A 56 0.47 1.51 5.42
CA ALA A 56 0.66 1.78 3.99
C ALA A 56 -0.65 2.21 3.31
N SER A 57 -1.78 1.58 3.66
CA SER A 57 -3.10 1.97 3.17
C SER A 57 -3.44 3.40 3.57
N ARG A 58 -3.30 3.73 4.86
CA ARG A 58 -3.58 5.08 5.37
C ARG A 58 -2.75 6.15 4.65
N ARG A 59 -1.48 5.84 4.31
CA ARG A 59 -0.62 6.75 3.54
C ARG A 59 -1.07 6.93 2.10
N HIS A 60 -1.65 5.89 1.49
CA HIS A 60 -2.21 5.96 0.15
C HIS A 60 -3.47 6.83 0.13
N ASP A 61 -4.42 6.55 1.04
CA ASP A 61 -5.66 7.31 1.16
C ASP A 61 -5.38 8.79 1.43
N GLN A 62 -4.37 9.08 2.26
CA GLN A 62 -3.94 10.45 2.52
C GLN A 62 -3.31 11.14 1.29
N ARG A 63 -2.73 10.39 0.35
CA ARG A 63 -2.22 10.95 -0.91
C ARG A 63 -3.36 11.22 -1.89
N GLU A 64 -4.32 10.32 -1.99
CA GLU A 64 -5.50 10.51 -2.85
C GLU A 64 -6.40 11.64 -2.34
N ALA A 65 -6.51 11.79 -1.02
CA ALA A 65 -7.26 12.88 -0.40
C ALA A 65 -6.52 14.22 -0.43
N ARG A 66 -5.25 14.27 -0.86
CA ARG A 66 -4.56 15.56 -1.00
C ARG A 66 -5.18 16.32 -2.17
N PRO A 67 -5.55 17.59 -1.98
CA PRO A 67 -5.94 18.44 -3.09
C PRO A 67 -4.86 18.42 -4.16
N ILE A 68 -5.26 18.22 -5.41
CA ILE A 68 -4.37 18.37 -6.55
C ILE A 68 -3.83 19.81 -6.49
N PRO A 69 -2.51 20.01 -6.41
CA PRO A 69 -1.96 21.36 -6.40
C PRO A 69 -2.42 22.10 -7.66
N PRO A 70 -2.75 23.39 -7.57
CA PRO A 70 -3.13 24.15 -8.75
C PRO A 70 -2.02 24.04 -9.79
N PRO A 71 -2.37 23.97 -11.09
CA PRO A 71 -1.38 23.98 -12.16
C PRO A 71 -0.43 25.16 -11.95
N CYS A 72 0.87 24.91 -12.07
CA CYS A 72 1.85 25.98 -11.99
C CYS A 72 1.49 27.05 -13.05
N PRO A 73 1.51 28.34 -12.70
CA PRO A 73 1.28 29.40 -13.67
C PRO A 73 2.29 29.26 -14.82
N ALA A 74 1.85 29.58 -16.04
CA ALA A 74 2.73 29.57 -17.20
C ALA A 74 3.96 30.45 -16.91
N PRO A 75 5.16 30.08 -17.40
CA PRO A 75 6.40 30.83 -17.15
C PRO A 75 6.31 32.33 -17.50
N ASP A 76 5.34 32.71 -18.32
CA ASP A 76 5.19 34.05 -18.88
C ASP A 76 4.27 34.99 -18.07
N ASP A 77 3.55 34.49 -17.06
CA ASP A 77 2.53 35.26 -16.30
C ASP A 77 3.05 35.91 -14.99
N VAL A 78 4.36 35.82 -14.69
CA VAL A 78 4.93 36.38 -13.47
C VAL A 78 5.79 37.62 -13.80
N PRO A 79 5.37 38.85 -13.43
CA PRO A 79 6.25 40.01 -13.55
C PRO A 79 7.49 39.83 -12.64
N PRO A 80 8.71 40.11 -13.14
CA PRO A 80 9.95 39.77 -12.44
C PRO A 80 10.08 40.63 -11.18
N THR A 81 9.67 40.07 -10.03
CA THR A 81 9.79 40.75 -8.75
C THR A 81 10.78 39.99 -7.88
N GLY A 82 12.03 40.48 -7.86
CA GLY A 82 13.03 40.15 -6.85
C GLY A 82 14.14 39.18 -7.28
N PRO A 83 15.30 39.22 -6.57
CA PRO A 83 16.46 38.41 -6.91
C PRO A 83 16.12 36.92 -6.79
N SER A 84 16.32 36.23 -7.91
CA SER A 84 16.16 34.79 -8.09
C SER A 84 16.91 33.99 -7.01
N SER A 85 16.20 33.54 -5.98
CA SER A 85 16.69 32.47 -5.10
C SER A 85 16.93 31.22 -5.96
N PRO A 86 18.15 30.64 -5.97
CA PRO A 86 18.39 29.42 -6.73
C PRO A 86 17.51 28.29 -6.19
N PRO A 87 16.98 27.40 -7.05
CA PRO A 87 16.22 26.25 -6.58
C PRO A 87 17.16 25.32 -5.83
N THR A 88 17.08 25.31 -4.50
CA THR A 88 17.74 24.32 -3.66
C THR A 88 17.04 22.96 -3.80
N ARG A 89 17.06 22.38 -5.00
CA ARG A 89 16.78 20.95 -5.20
C ARG A 89 18.05 20.17 -4.92
N LEU A 90 18.42 20.11 -3.65
CA LEU A 90 19.35 19.07 -3.21
C LEU A 90 18.59 17.75 -3.27
N GLY A 91 18.69 17.10 -4.43
CA GLY A 91 18.37 15.70 -4.59
C GLY A 91 19.16 14.91 -3.55
N HIS A 92 18.48 14.45 -2.50
CA HIS A 92 19.03 13.45 -1.62
C HIS A 92 19.17 12.15 -2.42
N HIS A 93 20.32 12.00 -3.08
CA HIS A 93 20.83 10.71 -3.49
C HIS A 93 20.84 9.83 -2.23
N ARG A 94 19.85 8.93 -2.14
CA ARG A 94 19.93 7.79 -1.22
C ARG A 94 21.25 7.11 -1.53
N ARG A 95 22.23 7.23 -0.64
CA ARG A 95 23.46 6.44 -0.71
C ARG A 95 23.04 4.97 -0.89
N PRO A 96 23.57 4.26 -1.89
CA PRO A 96 23.35 2.83 -1.99
C PRO A 96 23.95 2.22 -0.72
N ARG A 97 23.10 1.74 0.19
CA ARG A 97 23.54 0.91 1.31
C ARG A 97 23.94 -0.41 0.69
N CYS A 98 25.22 -0.56 0.32
CA CYS A 98 25.75 -1.80 -0.23
C CYS A 98 25.53 -2.94 0.78
N PRO A 99 24.59 -3.88 0.53
CA PRO A 99 24.25 -4.93 1.49
C PRO A 99 25.38 -5.96 1.63
N GLY A 100 26.35 -5.97 0.71
CA GLY A 100 27.48 -6.92 0.70
C GLY A 100 28.35 -6.87 1.96
N TRP A 101 28.50 -5.70 2.61
CA TRP A 101 29.28 -5.60 3.85
C TRP A 101 28.68 -6.42 5.00
N ARG A 102 27.35 -6.53 5.06
CA ARG A 102 26.68 -7.35 6.08
C ARG A 102 26.88 -8.83 5.83
N ILE A 103 26.86 -9.26 4.56
CA ILE A 103 27.09 -10.66 4.18
C ILE A 103 28.54 -11.06 4.49
N LEU A 104 29.51 -10.20 4.16
CA LEU A 104 30.92 -10.42 4.45
C LEU A 104 31.19 -10.53 5.96
N ALA A 105 30.63 -9.60 6.75
CA ALA A 105 30.78 -9.61 8.21
C ALA A 105 30.16 -10.87 8.85
N TYR A 106 29.00 -11.31 8.34
CA TYR A 106 28.34 -12.50 8.85
C TYR A 106 29.09 -13.78 8.50
N GLY A 107 29.60 -13.89 7.26
CA GLY A 107 30.45 -15.01 6.84
C GLY A 107 31.72 -15.13 7.67
N LEU A 108 32.37 -14.00 7.99
CA LEU A 108 33.58 -13.97 8.81
C LEU A 108 33.28 -14.40 10.26
N ALA A 109 32.16 -13.93 10.84
CA ALA A 109 31.75 -14.32 12.19
C ALA A 109 31.44 -15.83 12.30
N VAL A 110 30.74 -16.39 11.32
CA VAL A 110 30.44 -17.84 11.28
C VAL A 110 31.72 -18.66 11.10
N GLY A 111 32.61 -18.24 10.20
CA GLY A 111 33.90 -18.91 9.99
C GLY A 111 34.80 -18.89 11.24
N ALA A 112 34.87 -17.75 11.93
CA ALA A 112 35.64 -17.60 13.16
C ALA A 112 35.08 -18.47 14.30
N GLY A 113 33.75 -18.55 14.45
CA GLY A 113 33.11 -19.42 15.43
C GLY A 113 33.37 -20.90 15.16
N ALA A 114 33.30 -21.34 13.90
CA ALA A 114 33.60 -22.71 13.52
C ALA A 114 35.07 -23.08 13.76
N LEU A 115 36.01 -22.18 13.42
CA LEU A 115 37.44 -22.37 13.71
C LEU A 115 37.71 -22.46 15.22
N ALA A 116 37.13 -21.56 16.01
CA ALA A 116 37.27 -21.60 17.47
C ALA A 116 36.73 -22.90 18.08
N HIS A 117 35.59 -23.37 17.57
CA HIS A 117 35.03 -24.66 17.98
C HIS A 117 35.98 -25.82 17.64
N HIS A 118 36.51 -25.88 16.41
CA HIS A 118 37.46 -26.93 16.01
C HIS A 118 38.76 -26.92 16.81
N VAL A 119 39.31 -25.74 17.10
CA VAL A 119 40.52 -25.62 17.94
C VAL A 119 40.23 -26.07 19.38
N SER A 120 39.07 -25.69 19.94
CA SER A 120 38.65 -26.15 21.27
C SER A 120 38.40 -27.65 21.34
N THR A 121 37.99 -28.27 20.23
CA THR A 121 37.75 -29.73 20.17
C THR A 121 39.06 -30.51 20.01
N LEU A 122 40.12 -29.90 19.49
CA LEU A 122 41.44 -30.54 19.31
C LEU A 122 42.37 -30.37 20.52
N LEU A 123 42.09 -29.40 21.40
CA LEU A 123 42.87 -29.09 22.60
C LEU A 123 42.37 -29.79 23.87
N LEU A 124 41.24 -30.49 23.79
CA LEU A 124 40.56 -31.18 24.89
C LEU A 124 40.57 -32.69 24.64
#